data_AF-J9RZR7-F1
#
_entry.id   AF-J9RZR7-F1
#
_cell.length_a   1.000
_cell.length_b   1.000
_cell.length_c   1.000
_cell.angle_alpha   90.00
_cell.angle_beta   90.00
_cell.angle_gamma   90.00
#
_symmetry.space_group_name_H-M   'P 1'
#
loop_
_entity.id
_entity.type
_entity.pdbx_description
1 polymer ?
#
loop_
_entity_poly.entity_id
_entity_poly.type
_entity_poly.pdbx_seq_one_letter_code
_entity_poly.pdbx_strand_id
1 'polypeptide(L)'
;MRLATEASAQVPTVAGLAGYYTLWVRYLRTGRPVAALYRPVWGVPVPMAVLPVLVFVAAAGWLRNPWLGASVVVLAVGHVPAALRIAREVSDAR
;
A
#
# COMPACT_ATOMS: atom_id res chain seq x y z
N MET A 1 8.79 6.89 29.26
CA MET A 1 9.60 6.93 28.03
C MET A 1 9.25 5.81 27.03
N ARG A 2 9.25 4.51 27.39
CA ARG A 2 8.88 3.40 26.48
C ARG A 2 7.51 3.50 25.80
N LEU A 3 6.46 3.92 26.52
CA LEU A 3 5.10 4.06 25.97
C LEU A 3 5.02 5.10 24.84
N ALA A 4 5.82 6.18 24.90
CA ALA A 4 5.85 7.20 23.86
C ALA A 4 6.60 6.73 22.60
N THR A 5 7.62 5.88 22.76
CA THR A 5 8.39 5.28 21.65
C THR A 5 7.60 4.20 20.90
N GLU A 6 6.78 3.43 21.62
CA GLU A 6 5.87 2.45 21.00
C GLU A 6 4.72 3.14 20.24
N ALA A 7 4.21 4.24 20.79
CA ALA A 7 3.17 5.04 20.15
C ALA A 7 3.66 5.71 18.85
N SER A 8 4.93 6.12 18.76
CA SER A 8 5.49 6.68 17.52
C SER A 8 5.81 5.62 16.47
N ALA A 9 6.14 4.38 16.88
CA ALA A 9 6.47 3.29 15.97
C ALA A 9 5.29 2.82 15.11
N GLN A 10 4.04 2.94 15.60
CA GLN A 10 2.83 2.59 14.84
C GLN A 10 2.34 3.70 13.90
N VAL A 11 2.82 4.95 14.05
CA VAL A 11 2.35 6.09 13.26
C VAL A 11 2.47 5.84 11.75
N PRO A 12 3.59 5.31 11.20
CA PRO A 12 3.69 5.04 9.77
C PRO A 12 2.68 3.98 9.30
N THR A 13 2.41 2.96 10.13
CA THR A 13 1.42 1.91 9.83
C THR A 13 0.02 2.51 9.74
N VAL A 14 -0.38 3.31 10.73
CA VAL A 14 -1.70 3.96 10.79
C VAL A 14 -1.86 4.98 9.66
N ALA A 15 -0.84 5.81 9.40
CA ALA A 15 -0.85 6.78 8.31
C ALA A 15 -0.96 6.09 6.94
N GLY A 16 -0.22 5.00 6.72
CA GLY A 16 -0.29 4.20 5.50
C GLY A 16 -1.68 3.57 5.30
N LEU A 17 -2.28 3.03 6.37
CA LEU A 17 -3.65 2.50 6.35
C LEU A 17 -4.68 3.57 6.04
N ALA A 18 -4.57 4.75 6.65
CA ALA A 18 -5.44 5.88 6.34
C ALA A 18 -5.33 6.27 4.86
N GLY A 19 -4.11 6.38 4.34
CA GLY A 19 -3.85 6.60 2.91
C GLY A 19 -4.52 5.55 2.03
N TYR A 20 -4.37 4.26 2.38
CA TYR A 20 -4.97 3.15 1.63
C TYR A 20 -6.49 3.25 1.60
N TYR A 21 -7.13 3.55 2.74
CA TYR A 21 -8.57 3.73 2.79
C TYR A 21 -9.05 4.97 2.02
N THR A 22 -8.28 6.07 1.98
CA THR A 22 -8.64 7.20 1.10
C THR A 22 -8.68 6.82 -0.37
N LEU A 23 -7.82 5.90 -0.83
CA LEU A 23 -7.85 5.38 -2.20
C LEU A 23 -9.04 4.46 -2.45
N TRP A 24 -9.45 3.65 -1.47
CA TRP A 24 -10.72 2.91 -1.54
C TRP A 24 -11.94 3.83 -1.61
N VAL A 25 -11.98 4.85 -0.75
CA VAL A 25 -13.03 5.88 -0.80
C VAL A 25 -13.06 6.56 -2.16
N ARG A 26 -11.89 6.89 -2.74
CA ARG A 26 -11.78 7.40 -4.11
C ARG A 26 -12.38 6.42 -5.12
N TYR A 27 -12.03 5.14 -5.07
CA TYR A 27 -12.58 4.11 -5.97
C TYR A 27 -14.10 4.00 -5.87
N LEU A 28 -14.65 3.99 -4.65
CA LEU A 28 -16.10 3.93 -4.44
C LEU A 28 -16.81 5.19 -4.95
N ARG A 29 -16.25 6.37 -4.69
CA ARG A 29 -16.84 7.66 -5.13
C ARG A 29 -16.77 7.89 -6.63
N THR A 30 -15.84 7.26 -7.35
CA THR A 30 -15.71 7.41 -8.81
C THR A 30 -16.57 6.42 -9.62
N GLY A 31 -17.49 5.70 -8.98
CA GLY A 31 -18.33 4.72 -9.66
C GLY A 31 -17.63 3.37 -9.88
N ARG A 32 -16.58 3.08 -9.11
CA ARG A 32 -15.87 1.80 -9.11
C ARG A 32 -15.20 1.38 -10.44
N PRO A 33 -14.66 2.29 -11.27
CA PRO A 33 -13.96 1.88 -12.49
C PRO A 33 -12.67 1.17 -12.11
N VAL A 34 -12.38 0.04 -12.78
CA VAL A 34 -11.14 -0.75 -12.57
C VAL A 34 -9.90 0.14 -12.66
N ALA A 35 -9.87 1.06 -13.63
CA ALA A 35 -8.79 2.04 -13.78
C ALA A 35 -8.52 2.88 -12.53
N ALA A 36 -9.51 3.18 -11.69
CA ALA A 36 -9.27 3.93 -10.45
C ALA A 36 -8.49 3.12 -9.39
N LEU A 37 -8.39 1.79 -9.51
CA LEU A 37 -7.53 0.98 -8.65
C LEU A 37 -6.05 1.13 -9.02
N TYR A 38 -5.77 1.30 -10.32
CA TYR A 38 -4.41 1.32 -10.87
C TYR A 38 -3.91 2.72 -11.24
N ARG A 39 -4.78 3.74 -11.19
CA ARG A 39 -4.41 5.10 -11.58
C ARG A 39 -3.38 5.71 -10.61
N PRO A 40 -2.28 6.29 -11.13
CA PRO A 40 -1.26 6.95 -10.32
C PRO A 40 -1.83 8.06 -9.43
N VAL A 41 -1.16 8.29 -8.29
CA VAL A 41 -1.46 9.39 -7.35
C VAL A 41 -0.13 9.98 -6.88
N TRP A 42 0.03 11.30 -7.00
CA TRP A 42 1.23 12.01 -6.56
C TRP A 42 2.56 11.38 -7.02
N GLY A 43 2.59 10.89 -8.27
CA GLY A 43 3.78 10.25 -8.85
C GLY A 43 4.00 8.79 -8.47
N VAL A 44 3.20 8.22 -7.56
CA VAL A 44 3.23 6.78 -7.24
C VAL A 44 2.38 6.03 -8.29
N PRO A 45 2.94 5.07 -9.06
CA PRO A 45 2.25 4.48 -10.21
C PRO A 45 1.07 3.59 -9.81
N VAL A 46 1.22 2.73 -8.81
CA VAL A 46 0.17 1.80 -8.34
C VAL A 46 -0.02 1.92 -6.82
N PRO A 47 -0.55 3.05 -6.34
CA PRO A 47 -0.54 3.37 -4.92
C PRO A 47 -1.38 2.39 -4.08
N MET A 48 -2.42 1.77 -4.68
CA MET A 48 -3.21 0.70 -4.05
C MET A 48 -2.41 -0.57 -3.77
N ALA A 49 -1.32 -0.83 -4.50
CA ALA A 49 -0.43 -1.97 -4.28
C ALA A 49 0.79 -1.59 -3.41
N VAL A 50 1.29 -0.37 -3.55
CA VAL A 50 2.46 0.11 -2.78
C VAL A 50 2.12 0.34 -1.31
N LEU A 51 0.97 0.95 -1.00
CA LEU A 51 0.62 1.27 0.39
C LEU A 51 0.49 0.03 1.30
N PRO A 52 -0.17 -1.07 0.90
CA PRO A 52 -0.17 -2.31 1.68
C PRO A 52 1.23 -2.82 2.02
N VAL A 53 2.16 -2.79 1.04
CA VAL A 53 3.56 -3.18 1.28
C VAL A 53 4.21 -2.28 2.32
N LEU A 54 4.08 -0.96 2.19
CA LEU A 54 4.64 -0.01 3.17
C LEU A 54 4.04 -0.18 4.57
N VAL A 55 2.73 -0.43 4.66
CA VAL A 55 2.05 -0.71 5.93
C VAL A 55 2.64 -1.95 6.59
N PHE A 56 2.86 -3.04 5.83
CA PHE A 56 3.45 -4.24 6.40
C PHE A 56 4.94 -4.10 6.73
N VAL A 57 5.72 -3.34 5.96
CA VAL A 57 7.12 -3.00 6.33
C VAL A 57 7.13 -2.26 7.68
N ALA A 58 6.29 -1.23 7.82
CA ALA A 58 6.18 -0.49 9.08
C ALA A 58 5.71 -1.38 10.23
N ALA A 59 4.73 -2.25 9.99
CA ALA A 59 4.23 -3.21 10.98
C ALA A 59 5.32 -4.23 11.40
N ALA A 60 6.14 -4.72 10.47
CA ALA A 60 7.25 -5.63 10.78
C ALA A 60 8.27 -4.97 11.72
N GLY A 61 8.60 -3.69 11.46
CA GLY A 61 9.47 -2.91 12.33
C GLY A 61 8.85 -2.66 13.70
N TRP A 62 7.59 -2.22 13.75
CA TRP A 62 6.87 -1.94 14.99
C TRP A 62 6.72 -3.19 15.87
N LEU A 63 6.32 -4.32 15.29
CA LEU A 63 6.13 -5.58 16.00
C LEU A 63 7.46 -6.33 16.26
N ARG A 64 8.58 -5.83 15.73
CA ARG A 64 9.90 -6.48 15.75
C ARG A 64 9.83 -7.92 15.24
N ASN A 65 9.08 -8.15 14.16
CA ASN A 65 8.81 -9.47 13.62
C ASN A 65 9.58 -9.70 12.30
N PRO A 66 10.73 -10.42 12.33
CA PRO A 66 11.53 -10.66 11.13
C PRO A 66 10.85 -11.57 10.11
N TRP A 67 9.97 -12.49 10.56
CA TRP A 67 9.21 -13.35 9.66
C TRP A 67 8.21 -12.54 8.82
N LEU A 68 7.52 -11.58 9.45
CA LEU A 68 6.68 -10.64 8.73
C LEU A 68 7.51 -9.85 7.72
N GLY A 69 8.68 -9.36 8.10
CA GLY A 69 9.59 -8.66 7.19
C GLY A 69 9.96 -9.50 5.96
N ALA A 70 10.33 -10.77 6.15
CA ALA A 70 10.64 -11.68 5.06
C ALA A 70 9.41 -11.93 4.15
N SER A 71 8.23 -12.14 4.72
CA SER A 71 6.99 -12.30 3.96
C SER A 71 6.63 -11.05 3.15
N VAL A 72 6.92 -9.85 3.66
CA VAL A 72 6.68 -8.59 2.93
C VAL A 72 7.58 -8.45 1.73
N VAL A 73 8.83 -8.91 1.80
CA VAL A 73 9.72 -8.93 0.63
C VAL A 73 9.14 -9.82 -0.47
N VAL A 74 8.72 -11.05 -0.11
CA VAL A 74 8.07 -11.97 -1.07
C VAL A 74 6.80 -11.35 -1.65
N LEU A 75 5.95 -10.75 -0.81
CA LEU A 75 4.75 -10.05 -1.26
C LEU A 75 5.08 -8.90 -2.22
N ALA A 76 6.04 -8.03 -1.88
CA ALA A 76 6.38 -6.85 -2.67
C ALA A 76 6.86 -7.24 -4.08
N VAL A 77 7.73 -8.25 -4.16
CA VAL A 77 8.29 -8.76 -5.42
C VAL A 77 7.22 -9.31 -6.35
N GLY A 78 6.18 -9.96 -5.84
CA GLY A 78 5.07 -10.45 -6.67
C GLY A 78 3.99 -9.38 -6.92
N HIS A 79 3.58 -8.66 -5.88
CA HIS A 79 2.41 -7.81 -5.87
C HIS A 79 2.60 -6.52 -6.67
N VAL A 80 3.73 -5.84 -6.52
CA VAL A 80 3.96 -4.54 -7.19
C VAL A 80 4.14 -4.71 -8.71
N PRO A 81 4.98 -5.63 -9.22
CA PRO A 81 5.10 -5.83 -10.65
C PRO A 81 3.80 -6.32 -11.31
N ALA A 82 3.05 -7.21 -10.65
CA ALA A 82 1.74 -7.64 -11.15
C ALA A 82 0.77 -6.45 -11.27
N ALA A 83 0.72 -5.59 -10.24
CA ALA A 83 -0.11 -4.39 -10.29
C ALA A 83 0.32 -3.42 -11.39
N LEU A 84 1.62 -3.23 -11.61
CA LEU A 84 2.15 -2.40 -12.71
C LEU A 84 1.78 -2.96 -14.07
N ARG A 85 1.80 -4.28 -14.24
CA ARG A 85 1.37 -4.93 -15.49
C ARG A 85 -0.09 -4.67 -15.77
N ILE A 86 -0.97 -4.90 -14.79
CA ILE A 86 -2.41 -4.64 -14.94
C ILE A 86 -2.65 -3.15 -15.19
N ALA A 87 -1.89 -2.25 -14.55
CA ALA A 87 -2.01 -0.81 -14.79
C ALA A 87 -1.75 -0.44 -16.25
N ARG A 88 -0.78 -1.08 -16.92
CA ARG A 88 -0.52 -0.88 -18.35
C ARG A 88 -1.68 -1.39 -19.20
N GLU A 89 -2.12 -2.63 -18.96
CA GLU A 89 -3.23 -3.24 -19.69
C GLU A 89 -4.52 -2.42 -19.58
N VAL A 90 -4.83 -1.88 -18.39
CA VAL A 90 -6.01 -1.03 -18.16
C VAL A 90 -5.85 0.37 -18.78
N SER A 91 -4.63 0.85 -18.96
CA SER A 91 -4.36 2.14 -19.62
C SER A 91 -4.48 2.01 -21.14
N ASP A 92 -4.03 0.89 -21.71
CA ASP A 92 -4.06 0.62 -23.15
C ASP A 92 -5.48 0.28 -23.65
N ALA A 93 -6.36 -0.19 -22.77
CA ALA A 93 -7.76 -0.52 -23.09
C ALA A 93 -8.73 0.68 -23.05
N ARG A 94 -8.24 1.89 -22.81
CA ARG A 94 -9.03 3.14 -22.77
C ARG A 94 -8.92 3.92 -24.08
#